data_AF-A0A8T0W228-F1
#
_entry.id   AF-A0A8T0W228-F1
#
_cell.length_a   1.000
_cell.length_b   1.000
_cell.length_c   1.000
_cell.angle_alpha   90.00
_cell.angle_beta   90.00
_cell.angle_gamma   90.00
#
_symmetry.space_group_name_H-M   'P 1'
#
loop_
_entity.id
_entity.type
_entity.pdbx_description
1 polymer ?
#
loop_
_entity_poly.entity_id
_entity_poly.type
_entity_poly.pdbx_seq_one_letter_code
_entity_poly.pdbx_strand_id
1 'polypeptide(L)'
;MPPLLERFDAADELSLHLVILPFPNAYPIFLENTRKLPKCKALTVGLKVDAHSIKSSLLHLLKQCGGTTKMEIELIHHDAPKVSLCEYLHCPCVQQEMLKTENVTLDLLEEVEFHFFTGSDEDVDLVKLLFMCKKALKKMVINVADDVAISDEVHEKIKSFSHPSTTLEIGGPSSHKRGVCLCKEHDWY
;
A
#
# COMPACT_ATOMS: atom_id res chain seq x y z
N MET A 1 6.22 16.76 -10.59
CA MET A 1 6.35 16.34 -12.00
C MET A 1 5.35 17.13 -12.85
N PRO A 2 5.65 17.60 -14.07
CA PRO A 2 4.59 17.81 -15.05
C PRO A 2 3.92 16.44 -15.20
N PRO A 3 2.61 16.30 -14.92
CA PRO A 3 2.08 15.02 -14.50
C PRO A 3 1.90 14.13 -15.72
N LEU A 4 2.91 13.31 -16.02
CA LEU A 4 2.87 12.27 -17.06
C LEU A 4 1.59 11.44 -16.93
N LEU A 5 1.16 11.18 -15.69
CA LEU A 5 -0.05 10.45 -15.34
C LEU A 5 -1.34 11.19 -15.70
N GLU A 6 -1.38 12.53 -15.67
CA GLU A 6 -2.58 13.28 -16.08
C GLU A 6 -2.82 13.26 -17.60
N ARG A 7 -1.86 12.75 -18.40
CA ARG A 7 -2.01 12.60 -19.86
C ARG A 7 -2.83 11.37 -20.26
N PHE A 8 -3.08 10.46 -19.33
CA PHE A 8 -3.82 9.23 -19.60
C PHE A 8 -5.14 9.23 -18.83
N ASP A 9 -6.25 9.10 -19.55
CA ASP A 9 -7.56 8.96 -18.91
C ASP A 9 -7.78 7.56 -18.35
N ALA A 10 -7.21 6.54 -19.01
CA ALA A 10 -7.27 5.15 -18.60
C ALA A 10 -6.04 4.36 -19.05
N ALA A 11 -5.75 3.27 -18.33
CA ALA A 11 -4.79 2.23 -18.67
C ALA A 11 -5.39 0.87 -18.25
N ASP A 12 -5.08 -0.23 -18.93
CA ASP A 12 -5.54 -1.54 -18.46
C ASP A 12 -4.84 -1.93 -17.14
N GLU A 13 -3.52 -1.69 -17.09
CA GLU A 13 -2.65 -1.94 -15.94
C GLU A 13 -1.86 -0.67 -15.61
N LEU A 14 -1.77 -0.35 -14.33
CA LEU A 14 -0.97 0.75 -13.81
C LEU A 14 -0.01 0.22 -12.76
N SER A 15 1.29 0.40 -12.96
CA SER A 15 2.32 0.04 -12.00
C SER A 15 3.01 1.31 -11.49
N LEU A 16 2.96 1.52 -10.17
CA LEU A 16 3.50 2.69 -9.49
C LEU A 16 4.52 2.23 -8.44
N HIS A 17 5.79 2.59 -8.63
CA HIS A 17 6.83 2.45 -7.61
C HIS A 17 7.16 3.83 -7.06
N LEU A 18 6.73 4.11 -5.83
CA LEU A 18 6.79 5.44 -5.24
C LEU A 18 7.69 5.43 -4.01
N VAL A 19 8.49 6.49 -3.89
CA VAL A 19 9.34 6.75 -2.73
C VAL A 19 8.86 8.03 -2.06
N ILE A 20 8.51 7.96 -0.78
CA ILE A 20 8.18 9.14 0.02
C ILE A 20 9.34 9.37 0.99
N LEU A 21 10.11 10.42 0.70
CA LEU A 21 11.30 10.79 1.46
C LEU A 21 10.93 11.31 2.86
N PRO A 22 11.83 11.22 3.86
CA PRO A 22 11.49 11.47 5.26
C PRO A 22 11.25 12.95 5.60
N PHE A 23 11.51 13.88 4.69
CA PHE A 23 11.35 15.30 4.96
C PHE A 23 9.88 15.75 4.93
N PRO A 24 9.51 16.83 5.66
CA PRO A 24 8.11 17.16 5.94
C PRO A 24 7.28 17.46 4.69
N ASN A 25 7.90 18.08 3.67
CA ASN A 25 7.22 18.46 2.44
C ASN A 25 7.09 17.30 1.43
N ALA A 26 7.70 16.14 1.68
CA ALA A 26 7.61 15.00 0.76
C ALA A 26 6.18 14.48 0.63
N TYR A 27 5.43 14.40 1.74
CA TYR A 27 4.08 13.87 1.73
C TYR A 27 3.07 14.78 0.99
N PRO A 28 3.05 16.11 1.19
CA PRO A 28 2.28 17.02 0.33
C PRO A 28 2.61 16.89 -1.16
N ILE A 29 3.89 16.72 -1.52
CA ILE A 29 4.31 16.52 -2.91
C ILE A 29 3.78 15.19 -3.46
N PHE A 30 3.80 14.12 -2.66
CA PHE A 30 3.19 12.83 -3.00
C PHE A 30 1.70 12.99 -3.28
N LEU A 31 0.95 13.65 -2.39
CA LEU A 31 -0.48 13.89 -2.57
C LEU A 31 -0.77 14.67 -3.85
N GLU A 32 -0.01 15.72 -4.13
CA GLU A 32 -0.22 16.54 -5.33
C GLU A 32 0.10 15.76 -6.63
N ASN A 33 1.19 14.99 -6.64
CA ASN A 33 1.57 14.21 -7.83
C ASN A 33 0.66 12.99 -8.07
N THR A 34 -0.03 12.50 -7.04
CA THR A 34 -0.91 11.33 -7.13
C THR A 34 -2.40 11.67 -7.00
N ARG A 35 -2.74 12.96 -6.93
CA ARG A 35 -4.12 13.47 -6.81
C ARG A 35 -5.08 12.97 -7.89
N LYS A 36 -4.55 12.61 -9.06
CA LYS A 36 -5.31 12.09 -10.20
C LYS A 36 -4.49 10.98 -10.85
N LEU A 37 -5.03 9.77 -10.84
CA LEU A 37 -4.46 8.61 -11.51
C LEU A 37 -5.36 8.20 -12.70
N PRO A 38 -4.80 7.62 -13.76
CA PRO A 38 -5.58 7.01 -14.82
C PRO A 38 -6.50 5.93 -14.26
N LYS A 39 -7.71 5.79 -14.80
CA LYS A 39 -8.56 4.65 -14.47
C LYS A 39 -7.86 3.36 -14.88
N CYS A 40 -7.81 2.37 -14.00
CA CYS A 40 -7.19 1.09 -14.29
C CYS A 40 -7.96 -0.09 -13.68
N LYS A 41 -7.83 -1.27 -14.30
CA LYS A 41 -8.41 -2.51 -13.78
C LYS A 41 -7.44 -3.23 -12.85
N ALA A 42 -6.15 -3.23 -13.19
CA ALA A 42 -5.09 -3.74 -12.32
C ALA A 42 -4.17 -2.61 -11.87
N LEU A 43 -3.89 -2.56 -10.56
CA LEU A 43 -2.98 -1.61 -9.96
C LEU A 43 -1.90 -2.36 -9.18
N THR A 44 -0.64 -2.20 -9.57
CA THR A 44 0.51 -2.61 -8.75
C THR A 44 1.09 -1.38 -8.09
N VAL A 45 1.22 -1.40 -6.76
CA VAL A 45 1.85 -0.33 -5.99
C VAL A 45 3.00 -0.88 -5.17
N GLY A 46 4.21 -0.45 -5.47
CA GLY A 46 5.32 -0.56 -4.53
C GLY A 46 5.52 0.75 -3.78
N LEU A 47 5.39 0.69 -2.46
CA LEU A 47 5.57 1.84 -1.58
C LEU A 47 6.84 1.66 -0.75
N LYS A 48 7.76 2.61 -0.94
CA LYS A 48 8.92 2.81 -0.08
C LYS A 48 8.69 4.11 0.69
N VAL A 49 8.33 4.00 1.97
CA VAL A 49 7.93 5.16 2.78
C VAL A 49 8.88 5.29 3.96
N ASP A 50 9.57 6.42 4.02
CA ASP A 50 10.46 6.75 5.14
C ASP A 50 9.75 7.75 6.06
N ALA A 51 9.68 7.44 7.35
CA ALA A 51 9.12 8.29 8.42
C ALA A 51 7.64 8.71 8.28
N HIS A 52 6.98 8.47 7.15
CA HIS A 52 5.55 8.76 6.92
C HIS A 52 4.69 7.49 7.03
N SER A 53 3.36 7.68 7.10
CA SER A 53 2.41 6.57 7.18
C SER A 53 2.22 5.85 5.83
N ILE A 54 2.60 4.57 5.76
CA ILE A 54 2.28 3.69 4.62
C ILE A 54 0.77 3.57 4.47
N LYS A 55 0.05 3.44 5.58
CA LYS A 55 -1.42 3.32 5.62
C LYS A 55 -2.11 4.50 4.96
N SER A 56 -1.75 5.73 5.32
CA SER A 56 -2.33 6.93 4.72
C SER A 56 -1.97 7.05 3.24
N SER A 57 -0.73 6.71 2.88
CA SER A 57 -0.27 6.73 1.49
C SER A 57 -1.09 5.78 0.62
N LEU A 58 -1.25 4.52 1.06
CA LEU A 58 -2.05 3.53 0.35
C LEU A 58 -3.52 3.95 0.28
N LEU A 59 -4.10 4.44 1.37
CA LEU A 59 -5.48 4.91 1.40
C LEU A 59 -5.71 6.09 0.44
N HIS A 60 -4.74 6.98 0.29
CA HIS A 60 -4.80 8.05 -0.69
C HIS A 60 -4.86 7.50 -2.12
N LEU A 61 -3.96 6.58 -2.48
CA LEU A 61 -3.93 5.97 -3.81
C LEU A 61 -5.22 5.19 -4.12
N LEU A 62 -5.71 4.45 -3.13
CA LEU A 62 -6.97 3.70 -3.20
C LEU A 62 -8.16 4.59 -3.57
N LYS A 63 -8.24 5.81 -3.01
CA LYS A 63 -9.29 6.79 -3.35
C LYS A 63 -9.25 7.23 -4.80
N GLN A 64 -8.07 7.22 -5.43
CA GLN A 64 -7.92 7.67 -6.82
C GLN A 64 -8.18 6.56 -7.84
N CYS A 65 -8.19 5.30 -7.39
CA CYS A 65 -8.29 4.11 -8.24
C CYS A 65 -9.57 3.30 -7.98
N GLY A 66 -10.73 3.97 -7.91
CA GLY A 66 -12.02 3.28 -7.64
C GLY A 66 -12.47 2.28 -8.72
N GLY A 67 -11.81 2.26 -9.89
CA GLY A 67 -12.07 1.32 -10.99
C GLY A 67 -11.37 -0.04 -10.86
N THR A 68 -10.48 -0.19 -9.89
CA THR A 68 -9.56 -1.32 -9.81
C THR A 68 -10.23 -2.58 -9.29
N THR A 69 -10.01 -3.69 -9.98
CA THR A 69 -10.50 -5.03 -9.63
C THR A 69 -9.40 -5.90 -9.01
N LYS A 70 -8.14 -5.70 -9.40
CA LYS A 70 -6.98 -6.41 -8.84
C LYS A 70 -5.93 -5.44 -8.34
N MET A 71 -5.39 -5.69 -7.15
CA MET A 71 -4.32 -4.89 -6.56
C MET A 71 -3.15 -5.75 -6.12
N GLU A 72 -1.93 -5.30 -6.43
CA GLU A 72 -0.69 -5.86 -5.91
C GLU A 72 0.02 -4.79 -5.08
N ILE A 73 0.48 -5.15 -3.87
CA ILE A 73 1.12 -4.24 -2.92
C ILE A 73 2.49 -4.79 -2.55
N GLU A 74 3.54 -4.08 -2.93
CA GLU A 74 4.91 -4.38 -2.50
C GLU A 74 5.28 -3.52 -1.29
N LEU A 75 5.51 -4.17 -0.14
CA LEU A 75 5.89 -3.50 1.10
C LEU A 75 7.41 -3.42 1.19
N ILE A 76 7.96 -2.22 0.99
CA ILE A 76 9.41 -1.99 1.03
C ILE A 76 9.76 -1.34 2.36
N HIS A 77 10.10 -2.17 3.34
CA HIS A 77 10.47 -1.76 4.69
C HIS A 77 11.90 -1.21 4.75
N HIS A 78 12.11 -0.23 5.62
CA HIS A 78 13.43 0.33 5.94
C HIS A 78 13.89 -0.05 7.35
N ASP A 79 15.17 -0.38 7.49
CA ASP A 79 15.81 -0.73 8.76
C ASP A 79 16.19 0.51 9.62
N ALA A 80 15.87 1.73 9.19
CA ALA A 80 16.24 2.95 9.89
C ALA A 80 15.31 3.23 11.08
N PRO A 81 15.81 3.83 12.18
CA PRO A 81 14.99 4.16 13.33
C PRO A 81 13.82 5.09 12.93
N LYS A 82 12.59 4.62 13.20
CA LYS A 82 11.32 5.30 12.90
C LYS A 82 11.09 6.49 13.84
N VAL A 83 11.95 7.51 13.81
CA VAL A 83 11.61 8.80 14.43
C VAL A 83 10.83 9.61 13.40
N SER A 84 9.51 9.53 13.47
CA SER A 84 8.65 10.37 12.65
C SER A 84 8.48 11.74 13.30
N LEU A 85 8.79 12.81 12.57
CA LEU A 85 8.44 14.18 12.96
C LEU A 85 7.02 14.57 12.52
N CYS A 86 6.26 13.63 11.96
CA CYS A 86 4.97 13.92 11.33
C CYS A 86 3.93 14.45 12.32
N GLU A 87 3.88 13.92 13.54
CA GLU A 87 2.97 14.43 14.58
C GLU A 87 3.33 15.86 14.97
N TYR A 88 4.62 16.12 15.24
CA TYR A 88 5.13 17.43 15.64
C TYR A 88 4.90 18.50 14.56
N LEU A 89 5.07 18.12 13.29
CA LEU A 89 4.92 19.02 12.14
C LEU A 89 3.51 19.03 11.57
N HIS A 90 2.55 18.38 12.23
CA HIS A 90 1.17 18.24 11.76
C HIS A 90 1.08 17.78 10.30
N CYS A 91 1.93 16.82 9.92
CA CYS A 91 1.98 16.29 8.57
C CYS A 91 0.61 15.72 8.16
N PRO A 92 0.14 15.96 6.92
CA PRO A 92 -1.14 15.43 6.46
C PRO A 92 -1.25 13.91 6.53
N CYS A 93 -0.12 13.18 6.55
CA CYS A 93 -0.11 11.73 6.67
C CYS A 93 -0.73 11.27 8.00
N VAL A 94 -0.58 12.03 9.10
CA VAL A 94 -1.19 11.73 10.41
C VAL A 94 -2.69 12.05 10.39
N GLN A 95 -3.07 13.17 9.77
CA GLN A 95 -4.48 13.58 9.67
C GLN A 95 -5.29 12.60 8.81
N GLN A 96 -4.69 12.03 7.77
CA GLN A 96 -5.33 11.02 6.94
C GLN A 96 -5.51 9.67 7.64
N GLU A 97 -4.70 9.33 8.65
CA GLU A 97 -4.94 8.13 9.47
C GLU A 97 -6.20 8.27 10.33
N MET A 98 -6.52 9.50 10.72
CA MET A 98 -7.73 9.83 11.49
C MET A 98 -9.00 9.89 10.62
N LEU A 99 -8.85 10.03 9.30
CA LEU A 99 -9.97 9.94 8.37
C LEU A 99 -10.39 8.49 8.24
N LYS A 100 -11.53 8.18 8.85
CA LYS A 100 -12.15 6.86 8.81
C LYS A 100 -12.24 6.33 7.37
N THR A 101 -12.03 5.02 7.22
CA THR A 101 -12.24 4.26 5.98
C THR A 101 -13.66 4.39 5.39
N GLU A 102 -14.59 5.00 6.12
CA GLU A 102 -15.98 5.25 5.76
C GLU A 102 -16.17 5.94 4.39
N ASN A 103 -15.17 6.67 3.88
CA ASN A 103 -15.24 7.36 2.58
C ASN A 103 -14.46 6.65 1.44
N VAL A 104 -13.97 5.43 1.63
CA VAL A 104 -13.25 4.67 0.60
C VAL A 104 -14.03 3.40 0.27
N THR A 105 -14.88 3.46 -0.75
CA THR A 105 -15.59 2.30 -1.27
C THR A 105 -14.79 1.67 -2.41
N LEU A 106 -14.19 0.51 -2.14
CA LEU A 106 -13.46 -0.29 -3.13
C LEU A 106 -14.43 -1.30 -3.77
N ASP A 107 -15.54 -0.79 -4.32
CA ASP A 107 -16.68 -1.61 -4.72
C ASP A 107 -16.35 -2.62 -5.81
N LEU A 108 -15.39 -2.30 -6.66
CA LEU A 108 -14.94 -3.16 -7.75
C LEU A 108 -13.75 -4.05 -7.38
N LEU A 109 -13.09 -3.81 -6.25
CA LEU A 109 -11.91 -4.57 -5.86
C LEU A 109 -12.30 -6.01 -5.51
N GLU A 110 -11.69 -6.97 -6.19
CA GLU A 110 -11.96 -8.40 -6.02
C GLU A 110 -10.76 -9.14 -5.47
N GLU A 111 -9.55 -8.73 -5.86
CA GLU A 111 -8.31 -9.45 -5.55
C GLU A 111 -7.24 -8.51 -5.01
N VAL A 112 -6.57 -8.94 -3.94
CA VAL A 112 -5.40 -8.26 -3.37
C VAL A 112 -4.28 -9.25 -3.20
N GLU A 113 -3.07 -8.85 -3.56
CA GLU A 113 -1.85 -9.61 -3.32
C GLU A 113 -0.81 -8.72 -2.63
N PHE A 114 -0.29 -9.18 -1.49
CA PHE A 114 0.83 -8.55 -0.80
C PHE A 114 2.14 -9.27 -1.13
N HIS A 115 3.20 -8.49 -1.28
CA HIS A 115 4.58 -8.96 -1.45
C HIS A 115 5.48 -8.38 -0.37
N PHE A 116 6.48 -9.18 0.02
CA PHE A 116 7.48 -8.84 1.05
C PHE A 116 6.85 -8.55 2.43
N PHE A 117 5.76 -9.23 2.74
CA PHE A 117 5.06 -9.10 4.01
C PHE A 117 5.94 -9.60 5.17
N THR A 118 6.09 -8.80 6.21
CA THR A 118 6.94 -9.09 7.38
C THR A 118 6.15 -9.53 8.61
N GLY A 119 4.83 -9.31 8.61
CA GLY A 119 4.00 -9.58 9.79
C GLY A 119 4.14 -8.57 10.90
N SER A 120 4.79 -7.42 10.64
CA SER A 120 4.80 -6.29 11.56
C SER A 120 3.37 -5.79 11.85
N ASP A 121 3.17 -5.08 12.96
CA ASP A 121 1.86 -4.50 13.27
C ASP A 121 1.35 -3.56 12.16
N GLU A 122 2.25 -2.83 11.50
CA GLU A 122 1.92 -1.97 10.36
C GLU A 122 1.38 -2.79 9.18
N ASP A 123 2.04 -3.89 8.84
CA ASP A 123 1.61 -4.79 7.77
C ASP A 123 0.23 -5.40 8.06
N VAL A 124 0.03 -5.85 9.30
CA VAL A 124 -1.25 -6.42 9.76
C VAL A 124 -2.37 -5.37 9.75
N ASP A 125 -2.06 -4.13 10.12
CA ASP A 125 -3.01 -3.02 10.07
C ASP A 125 -3.41 -2.65 8.63
N LEU A 126 -2.50 -2.77 7.67
CA LEU A 126 -2.81 -2.61 6.24
C LEU A 126 -3.77 -3.69 5.74
N VAL A 127 -3.53 -4.95 6.11
CA VAL A 127 -4.44 -6.06 5.78
C VAL A 127 -5.83 -5.80 6.35
N LYS A 128 -5.89 -5.41 7.63
CA LYS A 128 -7.15 -5.05 8.29
C LYS A 128 -7.86 -3.90 7.59
N LEU A 129 -7.13 -2.87 7.18
CA LEU A 129 -7.67 -1.73 6.43
C LEU A 129 -8.38 -2.19 5.15
N LEU A 130 -7.77 -3.09 4.38
CA LEU A 130 -8.36 -3.56 3.12
C LEU A 130 -9.63 -4.37 3.34
N PHE A 131 -9.67 -5.25 4.34
CA PHE A 131 -10.89 -5.96 4.72
C PHE A 131 -12.02 -5.01 5.19
N MET A 132 -11.66 -3.90 5.84
CA MET A 132 -12.63 -2.87 6.22
C MET A 132 -13.17 -2.09 5.03
N CYS A 133 -12.33 -1.78 4.03
CA CYS A 133 -12.75 -1.09 2.81
C CYS A 133 -13.54 -2.00 1.85
N LYS A 134 -13.29 -3.32 1.87
CA LYS A 134 -13.98 -4.31 1.02
C LYS A 134 -14.23 -5.62 1.77
N LYS A 135 -15.37 -5.69 2.46
CA LYS A 135 -15.77 -6.88 3.24
C LYS A 135 -15.95 -8.16 2.43
N ALA A 136 -16.31 -8.05 1.15
CA ALA A 136 -16.56 -9.18 0.26
C ALA A 136 -15.50 -9.29 -0.84
N LEU A 137 -14.22 -9.15 -0.46
CA LEU A 137 -13.10 -9.42 -1.34
C LEU A 137 -13.14 -10.90 -1.75
N LYS A 138 -12.88 -11.22 -3.03
CA LYS A 138 -12.89 -12.61 -3.49
C LYS A 138 -11.62 -13.34 -3.05
N LYS A 139 -10.46 -12.71 -3.23
CA LYS A 139 -9.15 -13.31 -2.93
C LYS A 139 -8.21 -12.33 -2.24
N MET A 140 -7.52 -12.80 -1.19
CA MET A 140 -6.35 -12.14 -0.63
C MET A 140 -5.18 -13.11 -0.57
N VAL A 141 -4.05 -12.73 -1.16
CA VAL A 141 -2.80 -13.49 -1.10
C VAL A 141 -1.77 -12.67 -0.33
N ILE A 142 -1.09 -13.29 0.62
CA ILE A 142 -0.02 -12.67 1.40
C ILE A 142 1.25 -13.47 1.19
N ASN A 143 2.14 -12.93 0.36
CA ASN A 143 3.46 -13.49 0.13
C ASN A 143 4.45 -12.90 1.15
N VAL A 144 4.94 -13.77 2.01
CA VAL A 144 5.86 -13.44 3.10
C VAL A 144 7.26 -13.21 2.53
N ALA A 145 8.01 -12.32 3.15
CA ALA A 145 9.41 -12.11 2.81
C ALA A 145 10.24 -13.39 3.09
N ASP A 146 11.11 -13.81 2.16
CA ASP A 146 11.88 -15.08 2.22
C ASP A 146 12.67 -15.35 3.53
N ASP A 147 13.03 -14.30 4.25
CA ASP A 147 13.82 -14.31 5.48
C ASP A 147 12.98 -14.17 6.76
N VAL A 148 11.66 -14.15 6.62
CA VAL A 148 10.72 -13.92 7.72
C VAL A 148 9.84 -15.15 7.93
N ALA A 149 9.69 -15.55 9.19
CA ALA A 149 8.67 -16.50 9.61
C ALA A 149 7.52 -15.74 10.30
N ILE A 150 6.29 -15.97 9.83
CA ILE A 150 5.09 -15.41 10.45
C ILE A 150 4.70 -16.27 11.64
N SER A 151 4.43 -15.65 12.79
CA SER A 151 3.95 -16.36 13.98
C SER A 151 2.50 -16.81 13.84
N ASP A 152 2.12 -17.86 14.58
CA ASP A 152 0.73 -18.33 14.63
C ASP A 152 -0.23 -17.22 15.10
N GLU A 153 0.21 -16.34 16.00
CA GLU A 153 -0.58 -15.19 16.46
C GLU A 153 -0.93 -14.23 15.32
N VAL A 154 0.05 -13.86 14.50
CA VAL A 154 -0.19 -12.99 13.33
C VAL A 154 -1.09 -13.69 12.32
N HIS A 155 -0.88 -14.99 12.10
CA HIS A 155 -1.70 -15.79 11.20
C HIS A 155 -3.19 -15.81 11.63
N GLU A 156 -3.46 -16.08 12.91
CA GLU A 156 -4.83 -16.08 13.45
C GLU A 156 -5.44 -14.67 13.47
N LYS A 157 -4.65 -13.64 13.76
CA LYS A 157 -5.09 -12.24 13.70
C LYS A 157 -5.55 -11.87 12.29
N ILE A 158 -4.78 -12.21 11.25
CA ILE A 158 -5.15 -11.96 9.85
C ILE A 158 -6.42 -12.74 9.47
N LYS A 159 -6.50 -14.03 9.81
CA LYS A 159 -7.70 -14.84 9.54
C LYS A 159 -8.96 -14.25 10.17
N SER A 160 -8.84 -13.66 11.36
CA SER A 160 -9.96 -13.05 12.08
C SER A 160 -10.59 -11.85 11.33
N PHE A 161 -9.85 -11.22 10.41
CA PHE A 161 -10.35 -10.11 9.59
C PHE A 161 -11.10 -10.61 8.34
N SER A 162 -10.80 -11.82 7.88
CA SER A 162 -11.30 -12.36 6.63
C SER A 162 -12.78 -12.75 6.74
N HIS A 163 -13.56 -12.39 5.73
CA HIS A 163 -14.92 -12.90 5.59
C HIS A 163 -14.87 -14.38 5.12
N PRO A 164 -15.83 -15.24 5.53
CA PRO A 164 -15.86 -16.65 5.11
C PRO A 164 -15.90 -16.89 3.59
N SER A 165 -16.33 -15.88 2.82
CA SER A 165 -16.36 -15.96 1.35
C SER A 165 -15.06 -15.53 0.68
N THR A 166 -14.09 -15.01 1.43
CA THR A 166 -12.78 -14.61 0.89
C THR A 166 -11.84 -15.81 0.93
N THR A 167 -11.22 -16.12 -0.20
CA THR A 167 -10.09 -17.04 -0.26
C THR A 167 -8.83 -16.32 0.24
N LEU A 168 -8.34 -16.71 1.41
CA LEU A 168 -7.12 -16.18 2.03
C LEU A 168 -5.98 -17.20 1.92
N GLU A 169 -4.87 -16.79 1.32
CA GLU A 169 -3.64 -17.59 1.16
C GLU A 169 -2.47 -16.85 1.81
N ILE A 170 -1.70 -17.50 2.70
CA ILE A 170 -0.57 -16.90 3.41
C ILE A 170 0.65 -17.81 3.24
N GLY A 171 1.79 -17.24 2.85
CA GLY A 171 3.05 -17.97 2.69
C GLY A 171 3.31 -18.52 1.29
N GLY A 172 2.71 -17.93 0.25
CA GLY A 172 3.07 -18.22 -1.14
C GLY A 172 4.45 -17.66 -1.51
N PRO A 173 5.19 -18.30 -2.45
CA PRO A 173 6.42 -17.71 -2.98
C PRO A 173 6.08 -16.42 -3.72
N SER A 174 6.75 -15.32 -3.38
CA SER A 174 6.60 -14.07 -4.12
C SER A 174 7.08 -14.26 -5.57
N SER A 175 6.21 -14.01 -6.54
CA SER A 175 6.59 -13.94 -7.96
C SER A 175 7.49 -12.73 -8.26
N HIS A 176 7.44 -11.71 -7.39
CA HIS A 176 8.24 -10.50 -7.45
C HIS A 176 9.59 -10.69 -6.76
N LYS A 177 10.66 -10.27 -7.44
CA LYS A 177 12.02 -10.28 -6.87
C LYS A 177 12.19 -9.07 -5.96
N ARG A 178 12.67 -9.28 -4.72
CA ARG A 178 13.01 -8.17 -3.81
C ARG A 178 14.07 -7.29 -4.49
N GLY A 179 13.73 -6.04 -4.82
CA GLY A 179 14.67 -5.07 -5.41
C GLY A 179 14.51 -4.74 -6.90
N VAL A 180 13.33 -4.87 -7.52
CA VAL A 180 13.11 -4.47 -8.94
C VAL A 180 13.09 -2.95 -9.15
N CYS A 181 12.92 -2.11 -8.11
CA CYS A 181 13.38 -0.72 -8.22
C CYS A 181 14.90 -0.69 -7.99
N LEU A 182 15.67 -1.09 -9.02
CA LEU A 182 17.07 -0.73 -9.21
C LEU A 182 17.19 0.77 -9.55
N CYS A 183 16.43 1.59 -8.85
CA CYS A 183 16.47 3.02 -8.90
C CYS A 183 17.73 3.46 -8.13
N LYS A 184 18.90 3.06 -8.63
CA LYS A 184 20.24 3.47 -8.16
C LYS A 184 20.50 4.95 -8.42
N GLU A 185 19.56 5.68 -9.02
CA GLU A 185 19.76 7.06 -9.46
C GLU A 185 19.13 8.12 -8.57
N HIS A 186 18.52 7.75 -7.44
CA HIS A 186 17.90 8.73 -6.55
C HIS A 186 18.44 8.63 -5.13
N ASP A 187 19.77 8.60 -5.00
CA ASP A 187 20.48 9.17 -3.86
C ASP A 187 20.24 10.69 -3.87
N TRP A 188 19.07 11.13 -3.43
CA TRP A 188 18.83 12.54 -3.16
C TRP A 188 19.14 12.80 -1.69
N TYR A 189 20.31 13.43 -1.50
CA TYR A 189 20.81 14.05 -0.27
C TYR A 189 19.74 14.75 0.59
#